data_AF-A0A167XZL9-F1
#
_entry.id   AF-A0A167XZL9-F1
#
_cell.length_a   1.000
_cell.length_b   1.000
_cell.length_c   1.000
_cell.angle_alpha   90.00
_cell.angle_beta   90.00
_cell.angle_gamma   90.00
#
_symmetry.space_group_name_H-M   'P 1'
#
loop_
_entity.id
_entity.type
_entity.pdbx_description
1 polymer ?
#
loop_
_entity_poly.entity_id
_entity_poly.type
_entity_poly.pdbx_seq_one_letter_code
_entity_poly.pdbx_strand_id
1 'polypeptide(L)'
;MSWLKLHPLSSLDTASQAGPDSDDKTNESRDSSDTESTYSNESASNHGYGTDDTLAVTQVLEQHDIPCCLVGIAALVFYGAGRLRDDWEICVSTELVGQAAELLQSEPYATQYRLVKPWPHYSPLSLIHTYHRFKSRGTNHYFFLVPSIDMHIDCDPSNFTRSPRGLPYPKLDVFIQSCLDTNDMLQLCDVIDGTNVSEEWGENNLDLEGTTHVEWAKEKNKRGEEFGGKWAHGLFAWEGERSKREKWQSLVRTKEDRLDWTKPKDVFITQYRVIGTPDPWTELSDMS
;
A
#
# COMPACT_ATOMS: atom_id res chain seq x y z
N MET A 1 -15.96 -6.02 -18.57
CA MET A 1 -15.96 -4.67 -19.18
C MET A 1 -14.75 -3.94 -18.62
N SER A 2 -13.93 -3.32 -19.47
CA SER A 2 -12.59 -2.83 -19.12
C SER A 2 -12.67 -1.55 -18.29
N TRP A 3 -12.43 -1.68 -16.98
CA TRP A 3 -12.30 -0.58 -16.01
C TRP A 3 -11.23 0.46 -16.41
N LEU A 4 -10.23 0.05 -17.22
CA LEU A 4 -9.15 0.92 -17.70
C LEU A 4 -9.61 2.04 -18.63
N LYS A 5 -10.80 1.94 -19.26
CA LYS A 5 -11.27 2.94 -20.23
C LYS A 5 -11.83 4.23 -19.61
N LEU A 6 -11.97 4.31 -18.29
CA LEU A 6 -12.59 5.46 -17.60
C LEU A 6 -11.59 6.29 -16.76
N HIS A 7 -10.28 6.12 -16.93
CA HIS A 7 -9.30 6.87 -16.13
C HIS A 7 -9.23 8.36 -16.52
N PRO A 8 -9.43 9.31 -15.56
CA PRO A 8 -9.27 10.75 -15.79
C PRO A 8 -7.82 11.20 -15.99
N LEU A 9 -6.84 10.31 -15.78
CA LEU A 9 -5.41 10.63 -15.93
C LEU A 9 -4.99 10.80 -17.41
N SER A 10 -5.87 10.49 -18.37
CA SER A 10 -5.64 10.73 -19.81
C SER A 10 -5.71 12.21 -20.21
N SER A 11 -6.21 13.12 -19.37
CA SER A 11 -6.42 14.53 -19.75
C SER A 11 -5.31 15.48 -19.29
N LEU A 12 -4.25 14.96 -18.66
CA LEU A 12 -3.02 15.72 -18.42
C LEU A 12 -2.07 15.42 -19.58
N ASP A 13 -1.88 16.42 -20.43
CA ASP A 13 -1.02 16.45 -21.62
C ASP A 13 -1.70 16.00 -22.93
N THR A 14 -2.42 16.93 -23.56
CA THR A 14 -2.57 16.93 -25.02
C THR A 14 -2.42 18.35 -25.55
N ALA A 15 -1.17 18.74 -25.82
CA ALA A 15 -0.88 19.81 -26.75
C ALA A 15 0.38 19.51 -27.56
N SER A 16 0.15 19.39 -28.87
CA SER A 16 1.05 19.68 -29.98
C SER A 16 2.02 18.63 -30.50
N GLN A 17 1.95 18.53 -31.82
CA GLN A 17 2.62 17.63 -32.75
C GLN A 17 4.13 17.83 -32.83
N ALA A 18 4.82 16.74 -33.19
CA ALA A 18 6.23 16.72 -33.56
C ALA A 18 6.45 17.09 -35.03
N GLY A 19 7.48 17.91 -35.27
CA GLY A 19 8.18 18.14 -36.53
C GLY A 19 9.53 18.83 -36.24
N PRO A 20 10.62 18.57 -36.98
CA PRO A 20 11.94 18.31 -36.38
C PRO A 20 12.97 19.45 -36.46
N ASP A 21 13.99 19.32 -35.60
CA ASP A 21 15.39 19.81 -35.65
C ASP A 21 15.69 21.26 -36.08
N SER A 22 16.24 22.05 -35.15
CA SER A 22 17.54 22.73 -35.30
C SER A 22 17.95 23.47 -34.03
N ASP A 23 19.25 23.39 -33.73
CA ASP A 23 19.98 24.18 -32.74
C ASP A 23 19.79 25.70 -32.96
N ASP A 24 19.61 26.48 -31.90
CA ASP A 24 20.54 27.55 -31.46
C ASP A 24 19.96 28.34 -30.28
N LYS A 25 20.87 28.86 -29.45
CA LYS A 25 20.63 29.66 -28.25
C LYS A 25 19.85 30.93 -28.54
N THR A 26 18.88 31.28 -27.69
CA THR A 26 18.77 32.67 -27.21
C THR A 26 17.98 32.76 -25.91
N ASN A 27 18.56 33.52 -24.99
CA ASN A 27 18.08 33.87 -23.68
C ASN A 27 17.24 35.15 -23.83
N GLU A 28 15.93 35.12 -23.60
CA GLU A 28 15.18 36.31 -23.19
C GLU A 28 13.82 35.97 -22.55
N SER A 29 13.52 36.78 -21.55
CA SER A 29 12.45 36.74 -20.55
C SER A 29 11.02 36.78 -21.08
N ARG A 30 10.06 36.14 -20.39
CA ARG A 30 9.10 36.80 -19.45
C ARG A 30 7.96 35.87 -19.01
N ASP A 31 7.64 36.01 -17.72
CA ASP A 31 6.31 35.90 -17.10
C ASP A 31 5.46 34.65 -17.34
N SER A 32 5.50 33.75 -16.36
CA SER A 32 4.26 33.34 -15.71
C SER A 32 4.51 33.20 -14.21
N SER A 33 3.84 34.06 -13.46
CA SER A 33 3.86 34.16 -12.01
C SER A 33 3.19 32.93 -11.38
N ASP A 34 3.91 31.83 -11.29
CA ASP A 34 3.64 30.87 -10.23
C ASP A 34 4.33 31.41 -8.98
N THR A 35 3.54 32.12 -8.19
CA THR A 35 3.85 32.24 -6.76
C THR A 35 3.81 30.81 -6.22
N GLU A 36 4.98 30.18 -6.28
CA GLU A 36 5.32 28.99 -5.51
C GLU A 36 5.17 29.41 -4.04
N SER A 37 3.93 29.37 -3.56
CA SER A 37 3.61 29.67 -2.19
C SER A 37 4.43 28.68 -1.38
N THR A 38 5.42 29.23 -0.72
CA THR A 38 6.34 28.60 0.22
C THR A 38 5.52 28.21 1.45
N TYR A 39 4.50 27.35 1.28
CA TYR A 39 3.92 26.64 2.41
C TYR A 39 5.02 25.70 2.86
N SER A 40 5.75 26.11 3.90
CA SER A 40 6.42 25.16 4.77
C SER A 40 5.33 24.17 5.20
N ASN A 41 5.28 23.00 4.57
CA ASN A 41 4.33 21.99 4.99
C ASN A 41 4.67 21.65 6.44
N GLU A 42 3.68 21.73 7.30
CA GLU A 42 3.82 21.27 8.66
C GLU A 42 4.12 19.76 8.64
N SER A 43 4.78 19.29 9.70
CA SER A 43 4.93 17.85 9.91
C SER A 43 3.54 17.22 9.98
N ALA A 44 3.37 16.04 9.39
CA ALA A 44 2.17 15.25 9.62
C ALA A 44 2.03 14.89 11.12
N SER A 45 0.83 14.49 11.53
CA SER A 45 0.53 14.10 12.92
C SER A 45 1.44 12.97 13.43
N ASN A 46 1.50 12.80 14.76
CA ASN A 46 2.26 11.74 15.43
C ASN A 46 3.73 11.73 14.97
N HIS A 47 4.47 12.80 15.26
CA HIS A 47 5.90 12.92 14.92
C HIS A 47 6.22 12.78 13.42
N GLY A 48 5.26 13.07 12.53
CA GLY A 48 5.45 12.99 11.09
C GLY A 48 4.96 11.69 10.46
N TYR A 49 4.44 10.73 11.23
CA TYR A 49 3.92 9.47 10.70
C TYR A 49 2.56 9.60 10.02
N GLY A 50 1.81 10.68 10.28
CA GLY A 50 0.53 10.98 9.63
C GLY A 50 -0.64 10.08 10.07
N THR A 51 -0.54 9.50 11.25
CA THR A 51 -1.49 8.48 11.76
C THR A 51 -2.89 9.06 12.00
N ASP A 52 -3.01 10.26 12.57
CA ASP A 52 -4.32 10.90 12.77
C ASP A 52 -4.83 11.50 11.45
N ASP A 53 -3.94 11.93 10.55
CA ASP A 53 -4.29 12.39 9.20
C ASP A 53 -4.92 11.26 8.39
N THR A 54 -4.33 10.05 8.44
CA THR A 54 -4.88 8.86 7.79
C THR A 54 -6.20 8.43 8.45
N LEU A 55 -6.31 8.52 9.77
CA LEU A 55 -7.56 8.21 10.47
C LEU A 55 -8.70 9.10 10.00
N ALA A 56 -8.42 10.39 9.78
CA ALA A 56 -9.42 11.30 9.23
C ALA A 56 -9.85 10.87 7.81
N VAL A 57 -8.90 10.45 6.96
CA VAL A 57 -9.23 9.95 5.61
C VAL A 57 -10.11 8.69 5.67
N THR A 58 -9.75 7.70 6.51
CA THR A 58 -10.54 6.46 6.61
C THR A 58 -11.94 6.73 7.16
N GLN A 59 -12.08 7.63 8.13
CA GLN A 59 -13.38 8.06 8.65
C GLN A 59 -14.25 8.72 7.58
N VAL A 60 -13.68 9.55 6.69
CA VAL A 60 -14.41 10.16 5.57
C VAL A 60 -14.96 9.08 4.63
N LEU A 61 -14.14 8.10 4.27
CA LEU A 61 -14.54 6.99 3.41
C LEU A 61 -15.64 6.14 4.07
N GLU A 62 -15.47 5.77 5.34
CA GLU A 62 -16.44 4.98 6.10
C GLU A 62 -17.78 5.70 6.29
N GLN A 63 -17.77 7.03 6.49
CA GLN A 63 -18.99 7.85 6.59
C GLN A 63 -19.80 7.88 5.29
N HIS A 64 -19.18 7.55 4.16
CA HIS A 64 -19.81 7.49 2.83
C HIS A 64 -20.01 6.04 2.36
N ASP A 65 -20.07 5.09 3.29
CA ASP A 65 -20.28 3.67 3.01
C ASP A 65 -19.22 3.08 2.05
N ILE A 66 -17.97 3.57 2.15
CA ILE A 66 -16.81 3.01 1.45
C ILE A 66 -15.92 2.30 2.47
N PRO A 67 -16.09 0.99 2.69
CA PRO A 67 -15.22 0.21 3.55
C PRO A 67 -13.77 0.32 3.08
N CYS A 68 -12.86 0.54 4.03
CA CYS A 68 -11.44 0.63 3.75
C CYS A 68 -10.60 0.04 4.87
N CYS A 69 -9.38 -0.39 4.54
CA CYS A 69 -8.38 -0.79 5.51
C CYS A 69 -6.98 -0.41 5.03
N LEU A 70 -6.04 -0.31 5.96
CA LEU A 70 -4.66 0.06 5.69
C LEU A 70 -3.86 -1.19 5.39
N VAL A 71 -3.15 -1.19 4.26
CA VAL A 71 -2.46 -2.37 3.70
C VAL A 71 -0.98 -2.09 3.47
N GLY A 72 -0.28 -3.07 2.89
CA GLY A 72 1.14 -2.98 2.57
C GLY A 72 1.99 -2.68 3.79
N ILE A 73 2.89 -1.69 3.67
CA ILE A 73 3.80 -1.34 4.76
C ILE A 73 3.04 -0.90 6.03
N ALA A 74 1.87 -0.26 5.90
CA ALA A 74 1.10 0.15 7.07
C ALA A 74 0.61 -1.06 7.89
N ALA A 75 0.11 -2.11 7.23
CA ALA A 75 -0.30 -3.35 7.89
C ALA A 75 0.89 -4.09 8.50
N LEU A 76 2.03 -4.14 7.80
CA LEU A 76 3.26 -4.73 8.34
C LEU A 76 3.71 -4.05 9.63
N VAL A 77 3.73 -2.71 9.66
CA VAL A 77 4.11 -1.94 10.86
C VAL A 77 3.13 -2.17 12.01
N PHE A 78 1.83 -2.19 11.72
CA PHE A 78 0.80 -2.50 12.72
C PHE A 78 1.00 -3.90 13.34
N TYR A 79 1.36 -4.88 12.52
CA TYR A 79 1.69 -6.23 12.95
C TYR A 79 3.14 -6.41 13.43
N GLY A 80 3.88 -5.33 13.66
CA GLY A 80 5.17 -5.36 14.35
C GLY A 80 6.41 -5.39 13.49
N ALA A 81 6.30 -5.34 12.16
CA ALA A 81 7.46 -5.30 11.29
C ALA A 81 8.19 -3.95 11.40
N GLY A 82 9.52 -3.99 11.48
CA GLY A 82 10.37 -2.80 11.54
C GLY A 82 10.60 -2.16 10.17
N ARG A 83 9.51 -1.70 9.53
CA ARG A 83 9.55 -1.05 8.21
C ARG A 83 9.32 0.47 8.32
N LEU A 84 9.86 1.20 7.35
CA LEU A 84 9.58 2.63 7.16
C LEU A 84 8.50 2.79 6.09
N ARG A 85 7.50 3.60 6.39
CA ARG A 85 6.39 3.92 5.51
C ARG A 85 6.55 5.36 5.03
N ASP A 86 6.67 5.53 3.72
CA ASP A 86 6.75 6.87 3.10
C ASP A 86 5.34 7.44 2.86
N ASP A 87 4.46 6.65 2.24
CA ASP A 87 3.07 7.00 1.94
C ASP A 87 2.15 5.94 2.56
N TRP A 88 0.93 6.34 2.90
CA TRP A 88 -0.10 5.39 3.37
C TRP A 88 -0.80 4.69 2.21
N GLU A 89 -1.13 3.43 2.38
CA GLU A 89 -1.86 2.63 1.40
C GLU A 89 -3.24 2.30 1.97
N ILE A 90 -4.27 2.96 1.43
CA ILE A 90 -5.66 2.79 1.86
C ILE A 90 -6.35 1.89 0.82
N CYS A 91 -6.56 0.64 1.20
CA CYS A 91 -7.26 -0.34 0.38
C CYS A 91 -8.76 -0.07 0.41
N VAL A 92 -9.38 0.04 -0.76
CA VAL A 92 -10.82 0.18 -0.96
C VAL A 92 -11.29 -0.85 -1.97
N SER A 93 -12.57 -1.25 -1.90
CA SER A 93 -13.14 -2.14 -2.90
C SER A 93 -12.86 -1.62 -4.32
N THR A 94 -12.38 -2.50 -5.20
CA THR A 94 -11.95 -2.15 -6.57
C THR A 94 -13.00 -1.34 -7.32
N GLU A 95 -14.27 -1.73 -7.17
CA GLU A 95 -15.41 -1.07 -7.82
C GLU A 95 -15.73 0.31 -7.25
N LEU A 96 -15.20 0.65 -6.07
CA LEU A 96 -15.43 1.93 -5.37
C LEU A 96 -14.22 2.88 -5.45
N VAL A 97 -13.10 2.47 -6.04
CA VAL A 97 -11.89 3.33 -6.15
C VAL A 97 -12.20 4.66 -6.83
N GLY A 98 -12.97 4.62 -7.93
CA GLY A 98 -13.39 5.83 -8.64
C GLY A 98 -14.25 6.76 -7.78
N GLN A 99 -15.26 6.19 -7.11
CA GLN A 99 -16.14 6.93 -6.21
C GLN A 99 -15.36 7.54 -5.02
N ALA A 100 -14.43 6.79 -4.43
CA ALA A 100 -13.58 7.27 -3.35
C ALA A 100 -12.68 8.43 -3.82
N ALA A 101 -12.09 8.33 -5.01
CA ALA A 101 -11.26 9.38 -5.58
C ALA A 101 -12.06 10.66 -5.91
N GLU A 102 -13.29 10.51 -6.43
CA GLU A 102 -14.20 11.63 -6.68
C GLU A 102 -14.65 12.29 -5.37
N LEU A 103 -15.00 11.50 -4.36
CA LEU A 103 -15.38 11.99 -3.04
C LEU A 103 -14.29 12.88 -2.43
N LEU A 104 -13.05 12.42 -2.40
CA LEU A 104 -11.92 13.17 -1.84
C LEU A 104 -11.57 14.44 -2.63
N GLN A 105 -12.04 14.56 -3.87
CA GLN A 105 -11.89 15.76 -4.72
C GLN A 105 -13.13 16.65 -4.71
N SER A 106 -14.22 16.22 -4.06
CA SER A 106 -15.46 16.99 -3.94
C SER A 106 -15.47 17.86 -2.68
N GLU A 107 -16.26 18.93 -2.66
CA GLU A 107 -16.46 19.73 -1.45
C GLU A 107 -17.25 18.93 -0.39
N PRO A 108 -16.88 19.01 0.91
CA PRO A 108 -15.88 19.91 1.48
C PRO A 108 -14.42 19.37 1.46
N TYR A 109 -14.22 18.12 1.02
CA TYR A 109 -12.95 17.40 1.15
C TYR A 109 -11.83 17.91 0.22
N ALA A 110 -12.18 18.55 -0.90
CA ALA A 110 -11.24 19.19 -1.81
C ALA A 110 -10.38 20.28 -1.13
N THR A 111 -10.87 20.86 -0.03
CA THR A 111 -10.13 21.82 0.81
C THR A 111 -9.11 21.17 1.73
N GLN A 112 -9.22 19.86 1.95
CA GLN A 112 -8.36 19.07 2.83
C GLN A 112 -7.40 18.18 2.04
N TYR A 113 -7.81 17.66 0.89
CA TYR A 113 -7.02 16.74 0.09
C TYR A 113 -6.84 17.28 -1.33
N ARG A 114 -5.74 16.89 -1.96
CA ARG A 114 -5.52 17.14 -3.39
C ARG A 114 -4.94 15.91 -4.05
N LEU A 115 -5.41 15.61 -5.25
CA LEU A 115 -4.79 14.62 -6.11
C LEU A 115 -3.40 15.12 -6.52
N VAL A 116 -2.40 14.24 -6.49
CA VAL A 116 -1.03 14.52 -6.91
C VAL A 116 -0.58 13.48 -7.94
N LYS A 117 0.46 13.80 -8.69
CA LYS A 117 1.04 12.84 -9.65
C LYS A 117 1.48 11.58 -8.90
N PRO A 118 1.20 10.38 -9.45
CA PRO A 118 1.75 9.12 -8.91
C PRO A 118 3.28 9.14 -8.85
N TRP A 119 3.87 8.19 -8.12
CA TRP A 119 5.33 8.09 -8.07
C TRP A 119 5.93 7.95 -9.48
N PRO A 120 7.01 8.69 -9.80
CA PRO A 120 7.70 8.58 -11.08
C PRO A 120 8.59 7.34 -11.19
N HIS A 121 8.55 6.43 -10.22
CA HIS A 121 9.31 5.19 -10.20
C HIS A 121 8.34 4.01 -10.15
N TYR A 122 8.65 2.93 -10.88
CA TYR A 122 7.94 1.67 -10.71
C TYR A 122 8.45 0.97 -9.46
N SER A 123 7.54 0.31 -8.75
CA SER A 123 7.87 -0.63 -7.68
C SER A 123 7.68 -2.04 -8.24
N PRO A 124 8.70 -2.90 -8.25
CA PRO A 124 8.53 -4.30 -8.63
C PRO A 124 7.37 -4.93 -7.85
N LEU A 125 6.58 -5.76 -8.52
CA LEU A 125 5.44 -6.49 -7.94
C LEU A 125 4.24 -5.62 -7.51
N SER A 126 4.22 -4.35 -7.89
CA SER A 126 3.15 -3.41 -7.51
C SER A 126 2.72 -2.50 -8.66
N LEU A 127 1.42 -2.19 -8.68
CA LEU A 127 0.83 -1.19 -9.58
C LEU A 127 0.66 0.18 -8.91
N ILE A 128 1.40 0.47 -7.82
CA ILE A 128 1.25 1.72 -7.06
C ILE A 128 1.38 3.01 -7.90
N HIS A 129 2.11 2.95 -9.02
CA HIS A 129 2.27 4.05 -9.97
C HIS A 129 1.03 4.32 -10.83
N THR A 130 0.03 3.42 -10.83
CA THR A 130 -1.24 3.57 -11.55
C THR A 130 -2.37 4.05 -10.64
N TYR A 131 -2.16 4.10 -9.32
CA TYR A 131 -3.19 4.44 -8.35
C TYR A 131 -3.35 5.94 -8.13
N HIS A 132 -4.52 6.34 -7.65
CA HIS A 132 -4.75 7.72 -7.24
C HIS A 132 -3.92 8.02 -5.99
N ARG A 133 -2.99 8.95 -6.12
CA ARG A 133 -2.16 9.45 -5.02
C ARG A 133 -2.71 10.78 -4.55
N PHE A 134 -2.89 10.93 -3.26
CA PHE A 134 -3.36 12.15 -2.62
C PHE A 134 -2.32 12.72 -1.68
N LYS A 135 -2.42 14.02 -1.44
CA LYS A 135 -1.71 14.73 -0.40
C LYS A 135 -2.71 15.50 0.45
N SER A 136 -2.59 15.43 1.77
CA SER A 136 -3.29 16.37 2.66
C SER A 136 -2.72 17.78 2.49
N ARG A 137 -3.60 18.78 2.45
CA ARG A 137 -3.22 20.19 2.33
C ARG A 137 -2.66 20.68 3.67
N GLY A 138 -1.58 21.45 3.60
CA GLY A 138 -0.90 22.00 4.78
C GLY A 138 0.11 21.07 5.46
N THR A 139 0.07 19.75 5.19
CA THR A 139 0.92 18.76 5.88
C THR A 139 1.75 17.91 4.90
N ASN A 140 2.82 17.30 5.40
CA ASN A 140 3.60 16.29 4.65
C ASN A 140 2.99 14.88 4.76
N HIS A 141 1.66 14.77 4.58
CA HIS A 141 0.95 13.50 4.59
C HIS A 141 0.49 13.11 3.17
N TYR A 142 0.86 11.90 2.74
CA TYR A 142 0.54 11.33 1.44
C TYR A 142 -0.08 9.95 1.57
N PHE A 143 -0.99 9.63 0.67
CA PHE A 143 -1.63 8.32 0.65
C PHE A 143 -2.09 7.90 -0.75
N PHE A 144 -2.27 6.60 -0.95
CA PHE A 144 -2.83 5.98 -2.14
C PHE A 144 -4.21 5.39 -1.85
N LEU A 145 -5.11 5.49 -2.83
CA LEU A 145 -6.26 4.61 -2.90
C LEU A 145 -5.86 3.35 -3.68
N VAL A 146 -5.73 2.24 -2.96
CA VAL A 146 -5.31 0.95 -3.51
C VAL A 146 -6.54 0.10 -3.82
N PRO A 147 -6.70 -0.40 -5.06
CA PRO A 147 -7.77 -1.33 -5.39
C PRO A 147 -7.62 -2.65 -4.62
N SER A 148 -8.70 -3.12 -4.00
CA SER A 148 -8.74 -4.36 -3.23
C SER A 148 -8.25 -5.59 -3.99
N ILE A 149 -8.55 -5.64 -5.30
CA ILE A 149 -8.10 -6.71 -6.18
C ILE A 149 -6.58 -6.79 -6.23
N ASP A 150 -5.84 -5.69 -6.10
CA ASP A 150 -4.38 -5.70 -6.19
C ASP A 150 -3.68 -6.13 -4.91
N MET A 151 -4.43 -6.15 -3.81
CA MET A 151 -4.00 -6.68 -2.52
C MET A 151 -4.54 -8.07 -2.26
N HIS A 152 -5.41 -8.62 -3.12
CA HIS A 152 -6.09 -9.90 -2.87
C HIS A 152 -6.74 -9.93 -1.47
N ILE A 153 -7.39 -8.82 -1.10
CA ILE A 153 -8.12 -8.67 0.16
C ILE A 153 -9.54 -8.25 -0.17
N ASP A 154 -10.51 -8.92 0.43
CA ASP A 154 -11.90 -8.48 0.38
C ASP A 154 -12.12 -7.34 1.38
N CYS A 155 -12.42 -6.14 0.88
CA CYS A 155 -12.72 -4.95 1.67
C CYS A 155 -14.12 -5.02 2.31
N ASP A 156 -14.37 -6.02 3.14
CA ASP A 156 -15.55 -6.15 3.95
C ASP A 156 -15.23 -5.76 5.41
N PRO A 157 -16.05 -4.96 6.11
CA PRO A 157 -15.80 -4.58 7.51
C PRO A 157 -15.59 -5.77 8.46
N SER A 158 -16.19 -6.93 8.18
CA SER A 158 -15.98 -8.15 8.97
C SER A 158 -14.58 -8.73 8.86
N ASN A 159 -13.81 -8.35 7.84
CA ASN A 159 -12.40 -8.71 7.66
C ASN A 159 -11.44 -7.74 8.34
N PHE A 160 -11.95 -6.69 8.99
CA PHE A 160 -11.11 -5.67 9.60
C PHE A 160 -10.94 -5.88 11.11
N THR A 161 -9.81 -5.39 11.60
CA THR A 161 -9.52 -5.12 13.00
C THR A 161 -9.16 -3.64 13.13
N ARG A 162 -9.28 -3.07 14.33
CA ARG A 162 -8.89 -1.67 14.57
C ARG A 162 -7.71 -1.62 15.52
N SER A 163 -6.76 -0.73 15.22
CA SER A 163 -5.71 -0.40 16.18
C SER A 163 -6.30 0.31 17.41
N PRO A 164 -5.53 0.47 18.50
CA PRO A 164 -5.96 1.27 19.66
C PRO A 164 -6.33 2.73 19.31
N ARG A 165 -5.82 3.27 18.19
CA ARG A 165 -6.19 4.59 17.67
C ARG A 165 -7.44 4.58 16.78
N GLY A 166 -7.95 3.40 16.44
CA GLY A 166 -9.14 3.22 15.62
C GLY A 166 -8.89 3.10 14.12
N LEU A 167 -7.64 3.05 13.67
CA LEU A 167 -7.30 2.83 12.25
C LEU A 167 -7.72 1.42 11.82
N PRO A 168 -8.43 1.25 10.69
CA PRO A 168 -8.83 -0.05 10.20
C PRO A 168 -7.68 -0.77 9.50
N TYR A 169 -7.39 -1.99 9.91
CA TYR A 169 -6.41 -2.89 9.30
C TYR A 169 -7.09 -4.22 8.92
N PRO A 170 -6.61 -4.95 7.91
CA PRO A 170 -7.06 -6.33 7.71
C PRO A 170 -6.74 -7.15 8.97
N LYS A 171 -7.61 -8.08 9.35
CA LYS A 171 -7.30 -9.07 10.39
C LYS A 171 -6.06 -9.88 10.00
N LEU A 172 -5.37 -10.43 10.99
CA LEU A 172 -4.07 -11.05 10.79
C LEU A 172 -4.12 -12.25 9.83
N ASP A 173 -5.14 -13.10 9.98
CA ASP A 173 -5.42 -14.22 9.09
C ASP A 173 -5.70 -13.77 7.66
N VAL A 174 -6.53 -12.73 7.49
CA VAL A 174 -6.83 -12.13 6.17
C VAL A 174 -5.56 -11.60 5.50
N PHE A 175 -4.72 -10.88 6.25
CA PHE A 175 -3.50 -10.29 5.71
C PHE A 175 -2.46 -11.35 5.34
N ILE A 176 -2.21 -12.32 6.22
CA ILE A 176 -1.28 -13.43 5.94
C ILE A 176 -1.79 -14.27 4.76
N GLN A 177 -3.09 -14.55 4.68
CA GLN A 177 -3.68 -15.29 3.57
C GLN A 177 -3.46 -14.58 2.23
N SER A 178 -3.68 -13.26 2.19
CA SER A 178 -3.38 -12.43 1.03
C SER A 178 -1.91 -12.56 0.60
N CYS A 179 -0.95 -12.44 1.53
CA CYS A 179 0.48 -12.60 1.21
C CYS A 179 0.80 -14.01 0.68
N LEU A 180 0.17 -15.04 1.24
CA LEU A 180 0.32 -16.42 0.78
C LEU A 180 -0.19 -16.60 -0.65
N ASP A 181 -1.43 -16.18 -0.91
CA ASP A 181 -2.13 -16.37 -2.18
C ASP A 181 -1.45 -15.59 -3.32
N THR A 182 -0.96 -14.39 -3.04
CA THR A 182 -0.27 -13.52 -4.00
C THR A 182 1.21 -13.84 -4.19
N ASN A 183 1.76 -14.81 -3.43
CA ASN A 183 3.17 -15.14 -3.42
C ASN A 183 4.09 -13.95 -3.05
N ASP A 184 3.62 -13.05 -2.18
CA ASP A 184 4.43 -11.95 -1.65
C ASP A 184 5.32 -12.45 -0.52
N MET A 185 6.46 -13.04 -0.90
CA MET A 185 7.42 -13.60 0.05
C MET A 185 8.01 -12.56 1.01
N LEU A 186 8.13 -11.30 0.58
CA LEU A 186 8.73 -10.26 1.40
C LEU A 186 7.76 -9.86 2.52
N GLN A 187 6.52 -9.54 2.17
CA GLN A 187 5.51 -9.20 3.18
C GLN A 187 5.20 -10.39 4.08
N LEU A 188 5.15 -11.61 3.52
CA LEU A 188 4.90 -12.82 4.30
C LEU A 188 5.98 -13.08 5.36
N CYS A 189 7.27 -12.93 5.01
CA CYS A 189 8.35 -13.03 6.00
C CYS A 189 8.21 -11.95 7.07
N ASP A 190 7.95 -10.70 6.68
CA ASP A 190 7.87 -9.58 7.60
C ASP A 190 6.72 -9.70 8.60
N VAL A 191 5.53 -10.10 8.15
CA VAL A 191 4.37 -10.27 9.04
C VAL A 191 4.55 -11.49 9.95
N ILE A 192 5.15 -12.58 9.46
CA ILE A 192 5.50 -13.75 10.30
C ILE A 192 6.49 -13.33 11.39
N ASP A 193 7.50 -12.54 11.01
CA ASP A 193 8.50 -12.07 11.96
C ASP A 193 7.92 -11.03 12.92
N GLY A 194 7.04 -10.13 12.46
CA GLY A 194 6.37 -9.13 13.30
C GLY A 194 5.38 -9.74 14.30
N THR A 195 4.74 -10.85 13.96
CA THR A 195 3.72 -11.47 14.83
C THR A 195 4.22 -12.67 15.61
N ASN A 196 5.31 -13.30 15.16
CA ASN A 196 5.83 -14.55 15.72
C ASN A 196 4.79 -15.68 15.78
N VAL A 197 3.80 -15.68 14.88
CA VAL A 197 2.82 -16.77 14.74
C VAL A 197 3.50 -18.14 14.60
N SER A 198 2.86 -19.17 15.16
CA SER A 198 3.35 -20.54 15.13
C SER A 198 2.88 -21.27 13.87
N GLU A 199 3.49 -22.41 13.57
CA GLU A 199 3.01 -23.28 12.49
C GLU A 199 1.56 -23.73 12.73
N GLU A 200 1.24 -24.17 13.95
CA GLU A 200 -0.11 -24.56 14.38
C GLU A 200 -1.13 -23.43 14.24
N TRP A 201 -0.71 -22.18 14.49
CA TRP A 201 -1.59 -21.04 14.28
C TRP A 201 -2.05 -20.97 12.82
N GLY A 202 -1.14 -21.18 11.86
CA GLY A 202 -1.52 -21.15 10.44
C GLY A 202 -2.44 -22.30 10.06
N GLU A 203 -2.22 -23.50 10.59
CA GLU A 203 -3.10 -24.66 10.37
C GLU A 203 -4.54 -24.41 10.84
N ASN A 204 -4.71 -23.60 11.89
CA ASN A 204 -6.02 -23.30 12.47
C ASN A 204 -6.71 -22.08 11.88
N ASN A 205 -5.97 -21.18 11.22
CA ASN A 205 -6.50 -19.86 10.82
C ASN A 205 -6.38 -19.57 9.31
N LEU A 206 -5.58 -20.33 8.55
CA LEU A 206 -5.31 -20.06 7.14
C LEU A 206 -5.85 -21.19 6.25
N ASP A 207 -6.20 -20.84 5.02
CA ASP A 207 -6.39 -21.81 3.95
C ASP A 207 -5.03 -22.16 3.33
N LEU A 208 -4.44 -23.25 3.81
CA LEU A 208 -3.16 -23.76 3.35
C LEU A 208 -3.29 -24.78 2.21
N GLU A 209 -4.51 -25.13 1.79
CA GLU A 209 -4.73 -26.11 0.73
C GLU A 209 -4.45 -25.54 -0.66
N GLY A 210 -3.89 -26.38 -1.54
CA GLY A 210 -3.61 -25.98 -2.92
C GLY A 210 -2.41 -25.04 -3.07
N THR A 211 -2.48 -24.20 -4.10
CA THR A 211 -1.37 -23.35 -4.58
C THR A 211 -1.73 -21.87 -4.59
N THR A 212 -0.70 -21.03 -4.75
CA THR A 212 -0.83 -19.59 -5.01
C THR A 212 -1.77 -19.29 -6.17
N HIS A 213 -2.43 -18.13 -6.13
CA HIS A 213 -3.45 -17.75 -7.10
C HIS A 213 -2.83 -17.20 -8.40
N VAL A 214 -2.42 -18.10 -9.29
CA VAL A 214 -1.73 -17.77 -10.55
C VAL A 214 -2.61 -16.94 -11.49
N GLU A 215 -3.92 -17.19 -11.54
CA GLU A 215 -4.82 -16.43 -12.41
C GLU A 215 -4.94 -14.96 -11.98
N TRP A 216 -4.91 -14.70 -10.67
CA TRP A 216 -4.80 -13.34 -10.15
C TRP A 216 -3.49 -12.67 -10.59
N ALA A 217 -2.37 -13.38 -10.53
CA ALA A 217 -1.08 -12.84 -10.93
C ALA A 217 -1.05 -12.48 -12.42
N LYS A 218 -1.58 -13.35 -13.28
CA LYS A 218 -1.73 -13.10 -14.72
C LYS A 218 -2.59 -11.87 -15.00
N GLU A 219 -3.73 -11.74 -14.33
CA GLU A 219 -4.62 -10.58 -14.53
C GLU A 219 -3.99 -9.28 -14.00
N LYS A 220 -3.23 -9.32 -12.89
CA LYS A 220 -2.48 -8.16 -12.40
C LYS A 220 -1.36 -7.76 -13.37
N ASN A 221 -0.61 -8.72 -13.90
CA ASN A 221 0.42 -8.48 -14.92
C ASN A 221 -0.18 -7.86 -16.18
N LYS A 222 -1.27 -8.43 -16.69
CA LYS A 222 -1.99 -7.89 -17.84
C LYS A 222 -2.47 -6.45 -17.63
N ARG A 223 -3.02 -6.11 -16.47
CA ARG A 223 -3.41 -4.71 -16.16
C ARG A 223 -2.21 -3.76 -16.13
N GLY A 224 -1.07 -4.21 -15.62
CA GLY A 224 0.18 -3.44 -15.66
C GLY A 224 0.70 -3.22 -17.08
N GLU A 225 0.63 -4.23 -17.95
CA GLU A 225 0.98 -4.13 -19.37
C GLU A 225 0.03 -3.19 -20.12
N GLU A 226 -1.29 -3.29 -19.88
CA GLU A 226 -2.32 -2.47 -20.50
C GLU A 226 -2.22 -0.97 -20.11
N PHE A 227 -1.71 -0.66 -18.92
CA PHE A 227 -1.42 0.72 -18.51
C PHE A 227 -0.38 1.39 -19.41
N GLY A 228 0.55 0.61 -19.96
CA GLY A 228 1.53 1.07 -20.94
C GLY A 228 2.60 2.02 -20.37
N GLY A 229 3.20 2.81 -21.27
CA GLY A 229 4.25 3.77 -20.93
C GLY A 229 5.59 3.14 -20.57
N LYS A 230 6.44 3.88 -19.85
CA LYS A 230 7.79 3.43 -19.45
C LYS A 230 7.81 2.19 -18.53
N TRP A 231 6.65 1.73 -18.08
CA TRP A 231 6.50 0.62 -17.13
C TRP A 231 5.92 -0.65 -17.75
N ALA A 232 5.56 -0.65 -19.03
CA ALA A 232 4.92 -1.78 -19.70
C ALA A 232 5.72 -3.10 -19.66
N HIS A 233 6.99 -3.05 -19.26
CA HIS A 233 7.89 -4.21 -19.15
C HIS A 233 8.26 -4.55 -17.69
N GLY A 234 7.56 -3.97 -16.71
CA GLY A 234 7.77 -4.26 -15.30
C GLY A 234 7.23 -5.63 -14.90
N LEU A 235 7.88 -6.29 -13.93
CA LEU A 235 7.32 -7.47 -13.27
C LEU A 235 6.31 -7.01 -12.21
N PHE A 236 5.03 -7.39 -12.32
CA PHE A 236 3.96 -6.91 -11.42
C PHE A 236 3.39 -7.99 -10.47
N ALA A 237 3.51 -9.27 -10.80
CA ALA A 237 3.13 -10.39 -9.97
C ALA A 237 3.83 -11.68 -10.41
N TRP A 238 3.98 -12.62 -9.48
CA TRP A 238 4.57 -13.94 -9.76
C TRP A 238 3.53 -14.94 -10.26
N GLU A 239 3.72 -15.47 -11.46
CA GLU A 239 2.79 -16.44 -12.08
C GLU A 239 3.14 -17.91 -11.79
N GLY A 240 4.17 -18.17 -10.98
CA GLY A 240 4.61 -19.52 -10.66
C GLY A 240 3.74 -20.15 -9.57
N GLU A 241 3.25 -21.37 -9.80
CA GLU A 241 2.58 -22.15 -8.76
C GLU A 241 3.55 -22.49 -7.62
N ARG A 242 3.09 -22.28 -6.39
CA ARG A 242 3.78 -22.66 -5.15
C ARG A 242 2.76 -23.22 -4.17
N SER A 243 3.09 -24.32 -3.50
CA SER A 243 2.28 -24.89 -2.42
C SER A 243 2.17 -23.89 -1.27
N LYS A 244 0.94 -23.55 -0.86
CA LYS A 244 0.70 -22.62 0.25
C LYS A 244 1.22 -23.20 1.57
N ARG A 245 0.88 -24.47 1.83
CA ARG A 245 1.33 -25.23 3.00
C ARG A 245 2.85 -25.34 3.11
N GLU A 246 3.54 -25.77 2.05
CA GLU A 246 5.01 -25.93 2.09
C GLU A 246 5.70 -24.59 2.34
N LYS A 247 5.20 -23.52 1.70
CA LYS A 247 5.70 -22.17 1.90
C LYS A 247 5.50 -21.70 3.33
N TRP A 248 4.28 -21.82 3.85
CA TRP A 248 3.96 -21.46 5.24
C TRP A 248 4.89 -22.16 6.22
N GLN A 249 4.95 -23.50 6.15
CA GLN A 249 5.76 -24.32 7.05
C GLN A 249 7.24 -23.99 6.94
N SER A 250 7.76 -23.75 5.72
CA SER A 250 9.15 -23.34 5.52
C SER A 250 9.45 -22.02 6.24
N LEU A 251 8.61 -21.00 6.06
CA LEU A 251 8.86 -19.66 6.61
C LEU A 251 8.72 -19.58 8.12
N VAL A 252 7.74 -20.27 8.71
CA VAL A 252 7.56 -20.26 10.18
C VAL A 252 8.63 -21.08 10.89
N ARG A 253 9.15 -22.15 10.29
CA ARG A 253 10.23 -22.97 10.87
C ARG A 253 11.60 -22.30 10.80
N THR A 254 11.80 -21.36 9.86
CA THR A 254 13.08 -20.69 9.60
C THR A 254 13.12 -19.24 10.08
N LYS A 255 12.26 -18.84 11.03
CA LYS A 255 12.24 -17.49 11.62
C LYS A 255 13.61 -17.07 12.17
N GLU A 256 14.30 -17.99 12.83
CA GLU A 256 15.62 -17.72 13.42
C GLU A 256 16.70 -17.44 12.36
N ASP A 257 16.58 -18.01 11.17
CA ASP A 257 17.53 -17.80 10.06
C ASP A 257 17.44 -16.39 9.46
N ARG A 258 16.35 -15.67 9.74
CA ARG A 258 16.14 -14.29 9.26
C ARG A 258 16.67 -13.21 10.19
N LEU A 259 17.20 -13.58 11.36
CA LEU A 259 17.84 -12.64 12.27
C LEU A 259 19.08 -12.04 11.63
N ASP A 260 19.10 -10.72 11.46
CA ASP A 260 20.31 -10.02 11.03
C ASP A 260 21.34 -9.90 12.17
N TRP A 261 22.55 -9.46 11.83
CA TRP A 261 23.68 -9.34 12.77
C TRP A 261 23.44 -8.33 13.92
N THR A 262 22.40 -7.49 13.83
CA THR A 262 21.98 -6.55 14.88
C THR A 262 20.94 -7.14 15.84
N LYS A 263 20.45 -8.35 15.58
CA LYS A 263 19.41 -9.03 16.37
C LYS A 263 19.98 -10.24 17.11
N PRO A 264 20.57 -10.05 18.29
CA PRO A 264 21.13 -11.16 19.05
C PRO A 264 20.02 -12.09 19.57
N LYS A 265 20.26 -13.41 19.47
CA LYS A 265 19.28 -14.48 19.72
C LYS A 265 18.79 -14.58 21.17
N ASP A 266 19.55 -14.04 22.11
CA ASP A 266 19.19 -13.95 23.53
C ASP A 266 18.24 -12.77 23.83
N VAL A 267 18.00 -11.89 22.86
CA VAL A 267 17.09 -10.74 22.98
C VAL A 267 15.90 -10.88 22.03
N PHE A 268 16.10 -11.41 20.83
CA PHE A 268 15.09 -11.48 19.77
C PHE A 268 14.66 -12.93 19.45
N ILE A 269 13.35 -13.14 19.29
CA ILE A 269 12.73 -14.40 18.84
C ILE A 269 12.70 -14.47 17.31
N THR A 270 12.48 -13.33 16.67
CA THR A 270 12.40 -13.17 15.21
C THR A 270 13.09 -11.87 14.81
N GLN A 271 13.20 -11.58 13.51
CA GLN A 271 13.79 -10.33 13.01
C GLN A 271 13.20 -9.06 13.67
N TYR A 272 11.94 -9.11 14.11
CA TYR A 272 11.24 -7.95 14.68
C TYR A 272 10.77 -8.12 16.12
N ARG A 273 10.77 -9.33 16.69
CA ARG A 273 10.18 -9.59 18.01
C ARG A 273 11.19 -9.80 19.10
N VAL A 274 11.06 -8.99 20.15
CA VAL A 274 11.83 -9.09 21.39
C VAL A 274 11.18 -10.12 22.31
N ILE A 275 12.00 -10.85 23.06
CA ILE A 275 11.51 -11.85 24.02
C ILE A 275 10.66 -11.17 25.10
N GLY A 276 9.46 -11.70 25.34
CA GLY A 276 8.58 -11.28 26.44
C GLY A 276 7.78 -9.99 26.19
N THR A 277 7.84 -9.37 25.01
CA THR A 277 7.03 -8.18 24.69
C THR A 277 5.61 -8.55 24.28
N PRO A 278 4.60 -7.72 24.61
CA PRO A 278 3.21 -7.92 24.18
C PRO A 278 3.10 -7.84 22.66
N ASP A 279 1.95 -8.27 22.12
CA ASP A 279 1.71 -8.23 20.68
C ASP A 279 1.63 -6.78 20.17
N PRO A 280 2.30 -6.43 19.05
CA PRO A 280 2.45 -5.02 18.66
C PRO A 280 1.12 -4.33 18.37
N TRP A 281 0.16 -5.05 17.81
CA TRP A 281 -1.16 -4.53 17.46
C TRP A 281 -2.09 -4.30 18.66
N THR A 282 -1.67 -4.68 19.87
CA THR A 282 -2.42 -4.40 21.11
C THR A 282 -1.96 -3.12 21.81
N GLU A 283 -0.82 -2.56 21.41
CA GLU A 283 -0.20 -1.40 22.04
C GLU A 283 -0.51 -0.11 21.28
N LEU A 284 -0.61 1.00 22.01
CA LEU A 284 -0.77 2.32 21.39
C LEU A 284 0.53 2.72 20.69
N SER A 285 0.44 3.07 19.41
CA SER A 285 1.58 3.42 18.58
C SER A 285 1.35 4.75 17.87
N ASP A 286 2.43 5.50 17.66
CA ASP A 286 2.39 6.70 16.82
C ASP A 286 2.40 6.35 15.32
N MET A 287 2.70 5.09 14.97
CA MET A 287 2.81 4.62 13.59
C MET A 287 1.60 3.81 13.11
N SER A 288 0.67 3.43 14.01
CA SER A 288 -0.48 2.55 13.74
C SER A 288 -1.61 2.68 14.76
#